data_AF-A0A6P0XT09-F1
#
_entry.id   AF-A0A6P0XT09-F1
#
_cell.length_a   1.000
_cell.length_b   1.000
_cell.length_c   1.000
_cell.angle_alpha   90.00
_cell.angle_beta   90.00
_cell.angle_gamma   90.00
#
_symmetry.space_group_name_H-M   'P 1'
#
loop_
_entity.id
_entity.type
_entity.pdbx_description
1 polymer ?
#
loop_
_entity_poly.entity_id
_entity_poly.type
_entity_poly.pdbx_seq_one_letter_code
_entity_poly.pdbx_strand_id
1 'polypeptide(L)'
;MSNLPPTTRHRLQKLPQIPSVWEGDCRPLSSLADKLATETQGQEQCIIWVDGSEGTVRAMDVVSPEMGKEAIVRTLIRAIENPQSPSPPARPQKIIVRDREIQFFLRGVLQNLDINIEYVPEVPVIEEFFRGFATLAHQRPPTLPPKYEKLLVKTAQETWQEAPWYFLADHDILCIQAQHWDIEKLYVSVMGMLGQEYGILFYRSADTLKKFRSAVSTEESLEQLEKAFLAQDCWFVNFELGENLALEEEDIDLELLPARDISSVFGSVHPYEGMRPFLDEEEALIVYVALKALNKFVHHHKRQLEAELLELICQRFRISLPTKEHSQKKVAVE
;
A
#
# COMPACT_ATOMS: atom_id res chain seq x y z
N MET A 1 8.53 36.71 7.70
CA MET A 1 7.98 36.09 6.48
C MET A 1 9.08 36.03 5.45
N SER A 2 9.43 34.85 4.96
CA SER A 2 10.50 34.64 3.98
C SER A 2 9.93 34.82 2.56
N ASN A 3 10.42 35.84 1.85
CA ASN A 3 10.11 36.01 0.42
C ASN A 3 10.91 35.00 -0.41
N LEU A 4 10.46 34.74 -1.64
CA LEU A 4 11.26 33.97 -2.59
C LEU A 4 12.63 34.62 -2.80
N PRO A 5 13.71 33.83 -2.93
CA PRO A 5 15.02 34.36 -3.30
C PRO A 5 14.94 35.18 -4.58
N PRO A 6 15.71 36.29 -4.71
CA PRO A 6 15.69 37.14 -5.91
C PRO A 6 15.96 36.35 -7.20
N THR A 7 16.83 35.34 -7.14
CA THR A 7 17.16 34.45 -8.26
C THR A 7 15.95 33.63 -8.72
N THR A 8 15.20 33.03 -7.79
CA THR A 8 13.97 32.29 -8.08
C THR A 8 12.93 33.22 -8.70
N ARG A 9 12.70 34.38 -8.10
CA ARG A 9 11.74 35.37 -8.60
C ARG A 9 12.05 35.81 -10.04
N HIS A 10 13.30 36.14 -10.34
CA HIS A 10 13.71 36.51 -11.69
C HIS A 10 13.51 35.38 -12.71
N ARG A 11 13.71 34.13 -12.29
CA ARG A 11 13.50 32.96 -13.14
C ARG A 11 12.02 32.77 -13.48
N LEU A 12 11.15 32.88 -12.48
CA LEU A 12 9.69 32.82 -12.67
C LEU A 12 9.19 33.98 -13.55
N GLN A 13 9.69 35.20 -13.35
CA GLN A 13 9.28 36.37 -14.15
C GLN A 13 9.61 36.26 -15.64
N LYS A 14 10.60 35.44 -16.02
CA LYS A 14 10.93 35.18 -17.44
C LYS A 14 9.90 34.31 -18.15
N LEU A 15 9.09 33.56 -17.39
CA LEU A 15 8.05 32.70 -17.96
C LEU A 15 6.85 33.53 -18.41
N PRO A 16 6.17 33.10 -19.50
CA PRO A 16 4.99 33.77 -20.00
C PRO A 16 3.91 33.81 -18.91
N GLN A 17 3.24 34.96 -18.78
CA GLN A 17 2.07 35.06 -17.94
C GLN A 17 0.83 34.79 -18.77
N ILE A 18 0.07 33.76 -18.40
CA ILE A 18 -1.14 33.33 -19.11
C ILE A 18 -2.39 33.83 -18.40
N PRO A 19 -3.47 34.17 -19.14
CA PRO A 19 -4.75 34.61 -18.57
C PRO A 19 -5.56 33.44 -18.01
N SER A 20 -4.93 32.62 -17.17
CA SER A 20 -5.55 31.48 -16.50
C SER A 20 -5.71 31.71 -15.00
N VAL A 21 -6.76 31.10 -14.45
CA VAL A 21 -7.00 30.95 -13.02
C VAL A 21 -6.57 29.55 -12.62
N TRP A 22 -5.59 29.46 -11.74
CA TRP A 22 -5.16 28.18 -11.17
C TRP A 22 -5.83 27.92 -9.84
N GLU A 23 -6.19 26.68 -9.63
CA GLU A 23 -6.78 26.15 -8.42
C GLU A 23 -5.70 25.43 -7.61
N GLY A 24 -5.59 25.75 -6.32
CA GLY A 24 -4.62 25.16 -5.42
C GLY A 24 -5.28 24.59 -4.18
N ASP A 25 -4.86 23.39 -3.80
CA ASP A 25 -5.28 22.80 -2.54
C ASP A 25 -4.21 21.94 -1.87
N CYS A 26 -4.29 21.86 -0.55
CA CYS A 26 -3.57 20.94 0.32
C CYS A 26 -4.58 20.23 1.21
N ARG A 27 -4.69 18.90 1.10
CA ARG A 27 -5.62 18.12 1.92
C ARG A 27 -5.01 16.78 2.37
N PRO A 28 -5.36 16.27 3.56
CA PRO A 28 -4.88 14.98 4.02
C PRO A 28 -5.16 13.90 2.98
N LEU A 29 -4.13 13.11 2.66
CA LEU A 29 -4.23 11.97 1.79
C LEU A 29 -5.13 10.91 2.40
N SER A 30 -5.38 10.84 3.72
CA SER A 30 -6.44 9.98 4.29
C SER A 30 -7.81 10.22 3.65
N SER A 31 -8.12 11.47 3.24
CA SER A 31 -9.33 11.76 2.46
C SER A 31 -9.32 11.18 1.03
N LEU A 32 -8.14 10.81 0.52
CA LEU A 32 -7.89 9.98 -0.68
C LEU A 32 -7.69 8.48 -0.37
N ALA A 33 -7.07 8.15 0.76
CA ALA A 33 -6.41 6.90 1.11
C ALA A 33 -7.31 5.96 1.93
N ASP A 34 -8.35 6.49 2.60
CA ASP A 34 -9.55 5.70 2.96
C ASP A 34 -10.16 4.99 1.73
N LYS A 35 -9.71 5.35 0.52
CA LYS A 35 -10.18 4.88 -0.77
C LYS A 35 -9.06 4.43 -1.73
N LEU A 36 -7.79 4.57 -1.35
CA LEU A 36 -6.63 4.14 -2.13
C LEU A 36 -5.69 3.37 -1.20
N ALA A 37 -5.99 2.08 -1.00
CA ALA A 37 -5.15 1.08 -0.32
C ALA A 37 -3.78 0.90 -1.00
N THR A 38 -2.91 1.88 -0.82
CA THR A 38 -1.46 1.77 -0.97
C THR A 38 -0.87 2.00 0.41
N GLU A 39 0.13 1.21 0.76
CA GLU A 39 0.79 1.04 2.08
C GLU A 39 1.47 2.30 2.66
N THR A 40 1.13 3.49 2.16
CA THR A 40 1.49 4.75 2.80
C THR A 40 0.44 5.12 3.85
N GLN A 41 0.42 4.35 4.95
CA GLN A 41 -0.23 4.78 6.19
C GLN A 41 0.58 5.93 6.78
N GLY A 42 0.13 7.14 6.49
CA GLY A 42 0.63 8.35 7.12
C GLY A 42 -0.41 9.44 7.00
N GLN A 43 -0.35 10.42 7.91
CA GLN A 43 -1.09 11.67 7.78
C GLN A 43 -0.61 12.53 6.59
N GLU A 44 -0.07 11.92 5.53
CA GLU A 44 0.48 12.61 4.37
C GLU A 44 -0.54 13.61 3.81
N GLN A 45 -0.06 14.73 3.29
CA GLN A 45 -0.87 15.77 2.69
C GLN A 45 -0.64 15.73 1.17
N CYS A 46 -1.74 15.66 0.42
CA CYS A 46 -1.73 15.84 -1.02
C CYS A 46 -1.81 17.32 -1.34
N ILE A 47 -0.76 17.86 -1.94
CA ILE A 47 -0.72 19.21 -2.52
C ILE A 47 -0.97 19.08 -4.01
N ILE A 48 -1.92 19.85 -4.53
CA ILE A 48 -2.27 19.83 -5.96
C ILE A 48 -2.47 21.24 -6.51
N TRP A 49 -2.02 21.42 -7.74
CA TRP A 49 -2.20 22.63 -8.53
C TRP A 49 -2.81 22.28 -9.88
N VAL A 50 -3.99 22.84 -10.17
CA VAL A 50 -4.76 22.58 -11.39
C VAL A 50 -4.92 23.87 -12.17
N ASP A 51 -4.77 23.80 -13.49
CA ASP A 51 -5.21 24.87 -14.38
C ASP A 51 -6.74 24.83 -14.48
N GLY A 52 -7.43 25.75 -13.81
CA GLY A 52 -8.90 25.75 -13.79
C GLY A 52 -9.53 26.09 -15.15
N SER A 53 -8.76 26.70 -16.07
CA SER A 53 -9.24 27.01 -17.42
C SER A 53 -9.18 25.80 -18.34
N GLU A 54 -8.16 24.95 -18.18
CA GLU A 54 -7.92 23.76 -19.02
C GLU A 54 -8.35 22.44 -18.35
N GLY A 55 -8.63 22.44 -17.05
CA GLY A 55 -8.96 21.24 -16.28
C GLY A 55 -7.79 20.29 -16.06
N THR A 56 -6.56 20.75 -16.26
CA THR A 56 -5.35 19.90 -16.24
C THR A 56 -4.56 20.07 -14.95
N VAL A 57 -4.14 18.96 -14.34
CA VAL A 57 -3.20 18.97 -13.22
C VAL A 57 -1.83 19.45 -13.71
N ARG A 58 -1.32 20.52 -13.10
CA ARG A 58 0.00 21.08 -13.43
C ARG A 58 1.10 20.53 -12.54
N ALA A 59 0.81 20.31 -11.26
CA ALA A 59 1.69 19.57 -10.37
C ALA A 59 0.89 18.98 -9.21
N MET A 60 1.37 17.84 -8.71
CA MET A 60 0.87 17.19 -7.51
C MET A 60 2.07 16.66 -6.74
N ASP A 61 1.99 16.70 -5.41
CA ASP A 61 3.01 16.19 -4.50
C ASP A 61 2.33 15.62 -3.24
N VAL A 62 2.89 14.53 -2.72
CA VAL A 62 2.45 13.91 -1.47
C VAL A 62 3.56 14.09 -0.45
N VAL A 63 3.24 14.70 0.69
CA VAL A 63 4.24 15.17 1.65
C VAL A 63 3.82 14.86 3.07
N SER A 64 4.77 14.62 3.98
CA SER A 64 4.46 14.55 5.42
C SER A 64 3.91 15.90 5.93
N PRO A 65 2.96 15.93 6.90
CA PRO A 65 2.48 17.16 7.55
C PRO A 65 3.58 18.05 8.11
N GLU A 66 4.70 17.45 8.53
CA GLU A 66 5.81 18.16 9.16
C GLU A 66 6.56 19.07 8.17
N MET A 67 6.39 18.85 6.86
CA MET A 67 7.06 19.64 5.81
C MET A 67 6.51 21.06 5.65
N GLY A 68 5.41 21.39 6.33
CA GLY A 68 4.89 22.75 6.46
C GLY A 68 4.40 23.38 5.16
N LYS A 69 4.10 24.69 5.20
CA LYS A 69 3.54 25.43 4.05
C LYS A 69 4.56 25.68 2.95
N GLU A 70 5.84 25.53 3.24
CA GLU A 70 6.94 25.59 2.29
C GLU A 70 6.80 24.54 1.19
N ALA A 71 6.24 23.36 1.52
CA ALA A 71 5.93 22.33 0.54
C ALA A 71 4.94 22.82 -0.52
N ILE A 72 3.91 23.57 -0.12
CA ILE A 72 2.90 24.14 -1.02
C ILE A 72 3.55 25.05 -2.07
N VAL A 73 4.49 25.90 -1.63
CA VAL A 73 5.24 26.82 -2.50
C VAL A 73 6.18 26.06 -3.43
N ARG A 74 6.87 25.03 -2.94
CA ARG A 74 7.76 24.20 -3.75
C ARG A 74 6.99 23.52 -4.88
N THR A 75 5.82 22.95 -4.59
CA THR A 75 4.95 22.32 -5.59
C THR A 75 4.38 23.36 -6.57
N LEU A 76 4.07 24.57 -6.12
CA LEU A 76 3.64 25.67 -7.00
C LEU A 76 4.75 26.10 -7.97
N ILE A 77 5.99 26.27 -7.46
CA ILE A 77 7.15 26.60 -8.31
C ILE A 77 7.35 25.51 -9.37
N ARG A 78 7.21 24.24 -8.99
CA ARG A 78 7.22 23.11 -9.93
C ARG A 78 6.10 23.23 -10.97
N ALA A 79 4.86 23.54 -10.57
CA ALA A 79 3.74 23.75 -11.51
C ALA A 79 3.98 24.88 -12.53
N ILE A 80 4.77 25.89 -12.14
CA ILE A 80 5.14 27.02 -12.99
C ILE A 80 6.30 26.66 -13.94
N GLU A 81 7.37 26.06 -13.42
CA GLU A 81 8.63 25.87 -14.16
C GLU A 81 8.72 24.52 -14.88
N ASN A 82 8.18 23.46 -14.26
CA ASN A 82 8.27 22.08 -14.74
C ASN A 82 6.91 21.37 -14.54
N PRO A 83 5.82 21.87 -15.17
CA PRO A 83 4.50 21.26 -15.07
C PRO A 83 4.49 19.83 -15.61
N GLN A 84 3.51 19.04 -15.16
CA GLN A 84 3.20 17.76 -15.78
C GLN A 84 2.77 17.96 -17.24
N SER A 85 3.26 17.07 -18.11
CA SER A 85 2.90 17.05 -19.53
C SER A 85 1.39 16.82 -19.68
N PRO A 86 0.69 17.51 -20.60
CA PRO A 86 1.21 18.28 -21.74
C PRO A 86 1.37 19.79 -21.52
N SER A 87 1.14 20.31 -20.31
CA SER A 87 1.12 21.76 -20.09
C SER A 87 2.51 22.40 -20.23
N PRO A 88 2.67 23.56 -20.91
CA PRO A 88 3.95 24.26 -21.00
C PRO A 88 4.24 25.11 -19.75
N PRO A 89 5.50 25.38 -19.39
CA PRO A 89 5.87 26.28 -18.28
C PRO A 89 5.27 27.68 -18.44
N ALA A 90 4.56 28.18 -17.41
CA ALA A 90 3.86 29.46 -17.44
C ALA A 90 3.53 29.95 -16.03
N ARG A 91 3.30 31.26 -15.88
CA ARG A 91 2.75 31.87 -14.66
C ARG A 91 1.25 32.18 -14.85
N PRO A 92 0.39 31.86 -13.87
CA PRO A 92 -1.01 32.29 -13.94
C PRO A 92 -1.16 33.79 -13.66
N GLN A 93 -2.30 34.35 -14.05
CA GLN A 93 -2.71 35.68 -13.59
C GLN A 93 -3.35 35.63 -12.21
N LYS A 94 -4.02 34.51 -11.91
CA LYS A 94 -4.78 34.35 -10.67
C LYS A 94 -4.61 32.95 -10.10
N ILE A 95 -4.51 32.87 -8.79
CA ILE A 95 -4.56 31.64 -8.01
C ILE A 95 -5.71 31.75 -7.03
N ILE A 96 -6.52 30.70 -6.94
CA ILE A 96 -7.52 30.53 -5.90
C ILE A 96 -7.16 29.35 -5.00
N VAL A 97 -7.37 29.53 -3.69
CA VAL A 97 -7.14 28.49 -2.69
C VAL A 97 -8.30 28.45 -1.69
N ARG A 98 -8.58 27.26 -1.15
CA ARG A 98 -9.67 27.06 -0.18
C ARG A 98 -9.36 27.44 1.25
N ASP A 99 -8.10 27.67 1.58
CA ASP A 99 -7.65 27.95 2.94
C ASP A 99 -7.14 29.39 3.05
N ARG A 100 -7.65 30.13 4.04
CA ARG A 100 -7.29 31.55 4.24
C ARG A 100 -5.85 31.72 4.68
N GLU A 101 -5.33 30.79 5.46
CA GLU A 101 -3.96 30.83 5.94
C GLU A 101 -2.97 30.62 4.79
N ILE A 102 -3.26 29.66 3.91
CA ILE A 102 -2.51 29.44 2.65
C ILE A 102 -2.60 30.70 1.77
N GLN A 103 -3.78 31.30 1.63
CA GLN A 103 -3.96 32.54 0.85
C GLN A 103 -3.04 33.67 1.37
N PHE A 104 -3.05 33.95 2.67
CA PHE A 104 -2.19 34.98 3.26
C PHE A 104 -0.72 34.66 3.09
N PHE A 105 -0.34 33.39 3.29
CA PHE A 105 1.03 32.93 3.12
C PHE A 105 1.53 33.14 1.69
N LEU A 106 0.76 32.69 0.69
CA LEU A 106 1.10 32.83 -0.73
C LEU A 106 1.17 34.30 -1.17
N ARG A 107 0.31 35.19 -0.66
CA ARG A 107 0.40 36.63 -0.94
C ARG A 107 1.73 37.23 -0.51
N GLY A 108 2.27 36.80 0.63
CA GLY A 108 3.60 37.21 1.08
C GLY A 108 4.70 36.65 0.19
N VAL A 109 4.71 35.32 0.00
CA VAL A 109 5.77 34.61 -0.72
C VAL A 109 5.86 35.03 -2.20
N LEU A 110 4.73 35.19 -2.88
CA LEU A 110 4.63 35.46 -4.31
C LEU A 110 4.63 36.95 -4.66
N GLN A 111 4.99 37.82 -3.70
CA GLN A 111 5.03 39.26 -3.91
C GLN A 111 5.92 39.61 -5.12
N ASN A 112 5.42 40.51 -5.98
CA ASN A 112 6.08 40.97 -7.20
C ASN A 112 6.17 39.92 -8.34
N LEU A 113 5.36 38.85 -8.31
CA LEU A 113 5.18 37.96 -9.46
C LEU A 113 3.97 38.30 -10.33
N ASP A 114 3.24 39.36 -9.98
CA ASP A 114 1.99 39.82 -10.64
C ASP A 114 0.90 38.75 -10.68
N ILE A 115 0.85 37.87 -9.67
CA ILE A 115 -0.17 36.83 -9.50
C ILE A 115 -1.16 37.28 -8.42
N ASN A 116 -2.44 37.37 -8.76
CA ASN A 116 -3.49 37.69 -7.81
C ASN A 116 -3.90 36.43 -7.02
N ILE A 117 -3.81 36.48 -5.69
CA ILE A 117 -4.18 35.35 -4.82
C ILE A 117 -5.50 35.65 -4.12
N GLU A 118 -6.48 34.77 -4.30
CA GLU A 118 -7.82 34.90 -3.71
C GLU A 118 -8.21 33.65 -2.90
N TYR A 119 -9.00 33.88 -1.87
CA TYR A 119 -9.65 32.82 -1.12
C TYR A 119 -11.01 32.53 -1.75
N VAL A 120 -11.28 31.27 -2.05
CA VAL A 120 -12.58 30.79 -2.50
C VAL A 120 -12.92 29.54 -1.71
N PRO A 121 -14.05 29.47 -0.98
CA PRO A 121 -14.35 28.36 -0.08
C PRO A 121 -14.51 27.01 -0.81
N GLU A 122 -14.83 27.05 -2.10
CA GLU A 122 -14.99 25.87 -2.95
C GLU A 122 -14.12 26.01 -4.20
N VAL A 123 -13.41 24.94 -4.55
CA VAL A 123 -12.42 24.92 -5.62
C VAL A 123 -12.87 23.83 -6.62
N PRO A 124 -13.83 24.16 -7.52
CA PRO A 124 -14.72 23.18 -8.15
C PRO A 124 -14.03 22.18 -9.07
N VAL A 125 -12.95 22.57 -9.77
CA VAL A 125 -12.23 21.66 -10.66
C VAL A 125 -11.46 20.64 -9.82
N ILE A 126 -10.86 21.08 -8.72
CA ILE A 126 -10.27 20.18 -7.73
C ILE A 126 -11.36 19.26 -7.14
N GLU A 127 -12.54 19.77 -6.75
CA GLU A 127 -13.60 18.90 -6.22
C GLU A 127 -14.07 17.84 -7.22
N GLU A 128 -14.10 18.15 -8.52
CA GLU A 128 -14.40 17.18 -9.57
C GLU A 128 -13.28 16.14 -9.73
N PHE A 129 -12.01 16.57 -9.69
CA PHE A 129 -10.85 15.68 -9.71
C PHE A 129 -10.92 14.65 -8.57
N PHE A 130 -11.11 15.10 -7.33
CA PHE A 130 -11.21 14.21 -6.17
C PHE A 130 -12.44 13.30 -6.22
N ARG A 131 -13.57 13.78 -6.78
CA ARG A 131 -14.77 12.96 -6.98
C ARG A 131 -14.53 11.85 -8.03
N GLY A 132 -13.75 12.13 -9.06
CA GLY A 132 -13.32 11.13 -10.04
C GLY A 132 -12.54 9.99 -9.39
N PHE A 133 -11.57 10.32 -8.53
CA PHE A 133 -10.83 9.31 -7.74
C PHE A 133 -11.74 8.51 -6.80
N ALA A 134 -12.66 9.18 -6.10
CA ALA A 134 -13.61 8.50 -5.23
C ALA A 134 -14.51 7.51 -6.00
N THR A 135 -14.90 7.85 -7.23
CA THR A 135 -15.72 6.97 -8.08
C THR A 135 -14.94 5.72 -8.52
N LEU A 136 -13.66 5.85 -8.84
CA LEU A 136 -12.76 4.72 -9.15
C LEU A 136 -12.51 3.85 -7.93
N ALA A 137 -12.39 4.44 -6.75
CA ALA A 137 -12.24 3.70 -5.49
C ALA A 137 -13.48 2.87 -5.12
N HIS A 138 -14.69 3.40 -5.35
CA HIS A 138 -15.94 2.66 -5.13
C HIS A 138 -16.18 1.53 -6.15
N GLN A 139 -15.39 1.47 -7.23
CA GLN A 139 -15.38 0.38 -8.20
C GLN A 139 -14.32 -0.69 -7.90
N ARG A 140 -13.54 -0.53 -6.81
CA ARG A 140 -12.55 -1.55 -6.43
C ARG A 140 -13.28 -2.83 -6.02
N PRO A 141 -12.86 -4.00 -6.55
CA PRO A 141 -13.34 -5.26 -6.03
C PRO A 141 -13.01 -5.36 -4.53
N PRO A 142 -13.85 -6.03 -3.73
CA PRO A 142 -13.54 -6.27 -2.33
C PRO A 142 -12.18 -6.98 -2.20
N THR A 143 -11.44 -6.68 -1.13
CA THR A 143 -10.11 -7.27 -0.85
C THR A 143 -10.15 -8.80 -0.84
N LEU A 144 -11.26 -9.35 -0.37
CA LEU A 144 -11.54 -10.77 -0.44
C LEU A 144 -12.87 -11.04 -1.16
N PRO A 145 -12.99 -12.17 -1.88
CA PRO A 145 -14.26 -12.58 -2.46
C PRO A 145 -15.28 -12.82 -1.34
N PRO A 146 -16.51 -12.26 -1.40
CA PRO A 146 -17.50 -12.37 -0.33
C PRO A 146 -17.84 -13.80 0.09
N LYS A 147 -17.65 -14.75 -0.83
CA LYS A 147 -17.85 -16.19 -0.63
C LYS A 147 -16.87 -16.80 0.37
N TYR A 148 -15.63 -16.29 0.43
CA TYR A 148 -14.54 -16.85 1.22
C TYR A 148 -14.02 -15.91 2.31
N GLU A 149 -14.40 -14.63 2.28
CA GLU A 149 -13.99 -13.59 3.24
C GLU A 149 -14.03 -14.05 4.70
N LYS A 150 -15.22 -14.40 5.23
CA LYS A 150 -15.37 -14.85 6.63
C LYS A 150 -14.52 -16.07 6.97
N LEU A 151 -14.31 -16.94 5.99
CA LEU A 151 -13.55 -18.18 6.17
C LEU A 151 -12.05 -17.89 6.23
N LEU A 152 -11.54 -17.03 5.34
CA LEU A 152 -10.15 -16.60 5.28
C LEU A 152 -9.77 -15.79 6.50
N VAL A 153 -10.57 -14.79 6.87
CA VAL A 153 -10.33 -13.96 8.08
C VAL A 153 -10.27 -14.84 9.32
N LYS A 154 -11.22 -15.77 9.49
CA LYS A 154 -11.18 -16.73 10.60
C LYS A 154 -9.93 -17.60 10.56
N THR A 155 -9.51 -18.05 9.38
CA THR A 155 -8.33 -18.92 9.25
C THR A 155 -7.04 -18.14 9.52
N ALA A 156 -6.94 -16.87 9.11
CA ALA A 156 -5.83 -15.99 9.46
C ALA A 156 -5.78 -15.75 10.98
N GLN A 157 -6.92 -15.54 11.64
CA GLN A 157 -6.98 -15.44 13.11
C GLN A 157 -6.50 -16.72 13.80
N GLU A 158 -6.90 -17.89 13.31
CA GLU A 158 -6.36 -19.17 13.81
C GLU A 158 -4.85 -19.27 13.60
N THR A 159 -4.34 -18.74 12.47
CA THR A 159 -2.90 -18.71 12.17
C THR A 159 -2.15 -17.82 13.16
N TRP A 160 -2.69 -16.64 13.47
CA TRP A 160 -2.17 -15.77 14.52
C TRP A 160 -2.10 -16.45 15.88
N GLN A 161 -3.12 -17.25 16.22
CA GLN A 161 -3.15 -18.00 17.48
C GLN A 161 -2.14 -19.17 17.51
N GLU A 162 -1.93 -19.85 16.39
CA GLU A 162 -0.90 -20.90 16.28
C GLU A 162 0.52 -20.29 16.29
N ALA A 163 0.65 -19.01 15.94
CA ALA A 163 1.87 -18.20 16.01
C ALA A 163 3.10 -18.91 15.39
N PRO A 164 3.07 -19.24 14.09
CA PRO A 164 4.09 -20.04 13.42
C PRO A 164 5.49 -19.40 13.47
N TRP A 165 5.58 -18.06 13.55
CA TRP A 165 6.83 -17.29 13.63
C TRP A 165 7.65 -17.54 14.90
N TYR A 166 7.09 -18.17 15.93
CA TYR A 166 7.89 -18.62 17.07
C TYR A 166 8.68 -19.91 16.80
N PHE A 167 8.33 -20.63 15.72
CA PHE A 167 8.91 -21.94 15.41
C PHE A 167 9.58 -22.00 14.05
N LEU A 168 9.24 -21.10 13.15
CA LEU A 168 9.71 -21.07 11.77
C LEU A 168 10.36 -19.72 11.50
N ALA A 169 11.64 -19.76 11.15
CA ALA A 169 12.32 -18.60 10.62
C ALA A 169 11.93 -18.38 9.15
N ASP A 170 12.21 -17.19 8.65
CA ASP A 170 12.00 -16.83 7.24
C ASP A 170 12.70 -17.80 6.28
N HIS A 171 13.84 -18.37 6.67
CA HIS A 171 14.62 -19.34 5.93
C HIS A 171 14.05 -20.77 5.94
N ASP A 172 13.18 -21.11 6.89
CA ASP A 172 12.55 -22.43 7.03
C ASP A 172 11.37 -22.57 6.06
N ILE A 173 11.65 -23.12 4.88
CA ILE A 173 10.67 -23.22 3.80
C ILE A 173 9.86 -24.50 3.89
N LEU A 174 8.54 -24.33 4.00
CA LEU A 174 7.59 -25.41 3.88
C LEU A 174 7.21 -25.60 2.41
N CYS A 175 7.08 -26.85 1.99
CA CYS A 175 6.57 -27.20 0.67
C CYS A 175 5.17 -27.81 0.86
N ILE A 176 4.16 -27.17 0.29
CA ILE A 176 2.77 -27.65 0.29
C ILE A 176 2.49 -28.25 -1.09
N GLN A 177 2.12 -29.52 -1.14
CA GLN A 177 1.73 -30.21 -2.36
C GLN A 177 0.23 -30.48 -2.35
N ALA A 178 -0.49 -29.94 -3.33
CA ALA A 178 -1.93 -30.15 -3.50
C ALA A 178 -2.21 -30.48 -4.96
N GLN A 179 -2.76 -31.65 -5.28
CA GLN A 179 -3.04 -32.01 -6.69
C GLN A 179 -4.36 -31.39 -7.20
N HIS A 180 -4.55 -30.09 -7.00
CA HIS A 180 -5.75 -29.34 -7.37
C HIS A 180 -5.41 -27.90 -7.79
N TRP A 181 -6.30 -27.29 -8.57
CA TRP A 181 -6.21 -25.88 -9.02
C TRP A 181 -4.96 -25.55 -9.84
N ASP A 182 -4.45 -26.51 -10.62
CA ASP A 182 -3.27 -26.35 -11.48
C ASP A 182 -1.99 -25.89 -10.77
N ILE A 183 -1.94 -26.06 -9.44
CA ILE A 183 -0.79 -25.75 -8.61
C ILE A 183 -0.24 -27.06 -8.10
N GLU A 184 0.95 -27.46 -8.55
CA GLU A 184 1.57 -28.69 -8.07
C GLU A 184 2.17 -28.50 -6.66
N LYS A 185 2.86 -27.37 -6.45
CA LYS A 185 3.60 -27.07 -5.22
C LYS A 185 3.52 -25.58 -4.89
N LEU A 186 3.40 -25.28 -3.61
CA LEU A 186 3.57 -23.95 -3.04
C LEU A 186 4.71 -23.98 -2.04
N TYR A 187 5.50 -22.91 -2.02
CA TYR A 187 6.59 -22.76 -1.07
C TYR A 187 6.21 -21.67 -0.08
N VAL A 188 6.12 -22.02 1.19
CA VAL A 188 5.67 -21.11 2.24
C VAL A 188 6.86 -20.64 3.06
N SER A 189 6.94 -19.32 3.23
CA SER A 189 7.89 -18.64 4.12
C SER A 189 7.10 -17.88 5.18
N VAL A 190 7.51 -18.02 6.44
CA VAL A 190 6.88 -17.35 7.59
C VAL A 190 7.80 -16.23 8.06
N MET A 191 7.26 -15.02 8.16
CA MET A 191 7.93 -13.82 8.67
C MET A 191 7.36 -13.49 10.06
N GLY A 192 8.18 -12.89 10.93
CA GLY A 192 7.77 -12.52 12.29
C GLY A 192 8.76 -12.87 13.39
N MET A 193 9.77 -13.71 13.14
CA MET A 193 10.65 -14.20 14.20
C MET A 193 11.45 -13.08 14.92
N LEU A 194 11.69 -11.95 14.25
CA LEU A 194 12.35 -10.77 14.83
C LEU A 194 11.38 -9.74 15.41
N GLY A 195 10.08 -10.01 15.36
CA GLY A 195 9.02 -9.22 15.98
C GLY A 195 8.68 -7.88 15.32
N GLN A 196 9.27 -7.57 14.16
CA GLN A 196 9.04 -6.31 13.45
C GLN A 196 7.83 -6.36 12.50
N GLU A 197 7.72 -7.45 11.74
CA GLU A 197 6.66 -7.64 10.74
C GLU A 197 6.20 -9.10 10.76
N TYR A 198 4.89 -9.33 10.80
CA TYR A 198 4.32 -10.68 10.82
C TYR A 198 3.60 -10.95 9.51
N GLY A 199 4.00 -12.02 8.84
CA GLY A 199 3.43 -12.32 7.53
C GLY A 199 3.74 -13.72 7.04
N ILE A 200 3.01 -14.16 6.03
CA ILE A 200 3.19 -15.46 5.40
C ILE A 200 3.17 -15.26 3.89
N LEU A 201 4.22 -15.73 3.23
CA LEU A 201 4.38 -15.67 1.78
C LEU A 201 4.19 -17.06 1.19
N PHE A 202 3.34 -17.17 0.17
CA PHE A 202 3.04 -18.37 -0.58
C PHE A 202 3.59 -18.24 -2.00
N TYR A 203 4.85 -18.62 -2.20
CA TYR A 203 5.50 -18.56 -3.51
C TYR A 203 4.96 -19.64 -4.44
N ARG A 204 4.64 -19.23 -5.68
CA ARG A 204 4.12 -20.12 -6.72
C ARG A 204 5.20 -21.03 -7.32
N SER A 205 6.48 -20.69 -7.15
CA SER A 205 7.61 -21.51 -7.60
C SER A 205 8.84 -21.37 -6.71
N ALA A 206 9.67 -22.42 -6.68
CA ALA A 206 10.97 -22.38 -6.00
C ALA A 206 11.94 -21.39 -6.65
N ASP A 207 11.81 -21.16 -7.95
CA ASP A 207 12.70 -20.27 -8.69
C ASP A 207 12.48 -18.82 -8.29
N THR A 208 11.22 -18.40 -8.11
CA THR A 208 10.90 -17.06 -7.64
C THR A 208 11.40 -16.83 -6.21
N LEU A 209 11.16 -17.79 -5.31
CA LEU A 209 11.69 -17.74 -3.94
C LEU A 209 13.21 -17.56 -3.92
N LYS A 210 13.94 -18.35 -4.71
CA LYS A 210 15.41 -18.27 -4.79
C LYS A 210 15.89 -16.93 -5.33
N LYS A 211 15.24 -16.43 -6.39
CA LYS A 211 15.57 -15.13 -6.99
C LYS A 211 15.42 -13.99 -5.99
N PHE A 212 14.30 -13.95 -5.27
CA PHE A 212 14.05 -12.92 -4.26
C PHE A 212 15.10 -12.94 -3.15
N ARG A 213 15.37 -14.12 -2.55
CA ARG A 213 16.40 -14.25 -1.52
C ARG A 213 17.79 -13.85 -1.99
N SER A 214 18.14 -14.22 -3.23
CA SER A 214 19.41 -13.81 -3.82
C SER A 214 19.50 -12.29 -3.96
N ALA A 215 18.44 -11.62 -4.40
CA ALA A 215 18.41 -10.17 -4.55
C ALA A 215 18.58 -9.45 -3.21
N VAL A 216 17.77 -9.82 -2.21
CA VAL A 216 17.82 -9.23 -0.86
C VAL A 216 19.19 -9.43 -0.18
N SER A 217 19.88 -10.54 -0.47
CA SER A 217 21.22 -10.80 0.09
C SER A 217 22.35 -9.98 -0.58
N THR A 218 22.10 -9.40 -1.75
CA THR A 218 23.12 -8.72 -2.57
C THR A 218 22.95 -7.21 -2.69
N GLU A 219 21.82 -6.66 -2.27
CA GLU A 219 21.42 -5.29 -2.60
C GLU A 219 21.58 -4.32 -1.42
N GLU A 220 22.14 -3.14 -1.69
CA GLU A 220 22.44 -2.09 -0.69
C GLU A 220 21.50 -0.86 -0.83
N SER A 221 20.61 -0.81 -1.82
CA SER A 221 19.78 0.37 -2.12
C SER A 221 18.28 0.11 -2.15
N LEU A 222 17.51 1.12 -1.72
CA LEU A 222 16.06 1.05 -1.54
C LEU A 222 15.30 0.81 -2.87
N GLU A 223 15.76 1.41 -3.96
CA GLU A 223 15.16 1.21 -5.31
C GLU A 223 15.35 -0.23 -5.83
N GLN A 224 16.45 -0.88 -5.47
CA GLN A 224 16.72 -2.26 -5.88
C GLN A 224 15.85 -3.23 -5.07
N LEU A 225 15.71 -3.00 -3.76
CA LEU A 225 14.79 -3.77 -2.91
C LEU A 225 13.35 -3.68 -3.37
N GLU A 226 12.85 -2.49 -3.72
CA GLU A 226 11.51 -2.30 -4.27
C GLU A 226 11.32 -3.08 -5.59
N LYS A 227 12.34 -3.04 -6.46
CA LYS A 227 12.33 -3.82 -7.71
C LYS A 227 12.34 -5.32 -7.45
N ALA A 228 13.12 -5.79 -6.47
CA ALA A 228 13.16 -7.19 -6.07
C ALA A 228 11.81 -7.64 -5.50
N PHE A 229 11.16 -6.78 -4.70
CA PHE A 229 9.83 -7.01 -4.16
C PHE A 229 8.77 -7.17 -5.25
N LEU A 230 8.72 -6.24 -6.22
CA LEU A 230 7.76 -6.28 -7.34
C LEU A 230 8.03 -7.43 -8.33
N ALA A 231 9.24 -7.98 -8.35
CA ALA A 231 9.60 -9.14 -9.16
C ALA A 231 9.18 -10.48 -8.51
N GLN A 232 8.56 -10.45 -7.33
CA GLN A 232 8.05 -11.64 -6.68
C GLN A 232 6.81 -12.21 -7.39
N ASP A 233 6.58 -13.49 -7.13
CA ASP A 233 5.47 -14.28 -7.65
C ASP A 233 4.93 -15.12 -6.49
N CYS A 234 4.15 -14.46 -5.63
CA CYS A 234 3.58 -15.04 -4.43
C CYS A 234 2.20 -14.45 -4.11
N TRP A 235 1.44 -15.17 -3.30
CA TRP A 235 0.39 -14.57 -2.47
C TRP A 235 0.95 -14.26 -1.09
N PHE A 236 0.36 -13.30 -0.41
CA PHE A 236 0.77 -12.95 0.95
C PHE A 236 -0.43 -12.79 1.88
N VAL A 237 -0.14 -13.00 3.16
CA VAL A 237 -1.02 -12.69 4.28
C VAL A 237 -0.18 -11.96 5.33
N ASN A 238 -0.42 -10.68 5.51
CA ASN A 238 0.26 -9.85 6.50
C ASN A 238 -0.68 -9.59 7.67
N PHE A 239 -0.10 -9.35 8.85
CA PHE A 239 -0.86 -9.02 10.05
C PHE A 239 -0.47 -7.63 10.53
N GLU A 240 -1.47 -6.81 10.79
CA GLU A 240 -1.32 -5.41 11.15
C GLU A 240 -2.31 -5.00 12.25
N LEU A 241 -2.14 -3.79 12.78
CA LEU A 241 -3.08 -3.23 13.74
C LEU A 241 -4.45 -3.07 13.08
N GLY A 242 -5.52 -3.45 13.77
CA GLY A 242 -6.87 -3.30 13.24
C GLY A 242 -7.25 -1.84 13.03
N GLU A 243 -7.85 -1.53 11.88
CA GLU A 243 -8.25 -0.18 11.41
C GLU A 243 -8.98 0.71 12.44
N ASN A 244 -9.61 0.11 13.46
CA ASN A 244 -10.36 0.84 14.49
C ASN A 244 -9.51 1.39 15.64
N LEU A 245 -8.19 1.17 15.62
CA LEU A 245 -7.29 1.55 16.70
C LEU A 245 -6.43 2.74 16.27
N ALA A 246 -6.68 3.90 16.87
CA ALA A 246 -5.96 5.15 16.62
C ALA A 246 -4.62 5.19 17.36
N LEU A 247 -3.81 4.13 17.25
CA LEU A 247 -2.46 4.10 17.83
C LEU A 247 -1.45 4.28 16.69
N GLU A 248 -0.41 5.09 16.93
CA GLU A 248 0.69 5.28 15.99
C GLU A 248 1.49 3.98 15.90
N GLU A 249 1.49 3.33 14.72
CA GLU A 249 2.02 1.97 14.51
C GLU A 249 3.52 1.83 14.77
N GLU A 250 4.29 2.94 14.71
CA GLU A 250 5.75 2.92 14.61
C GLU A 250 6.50 2.33 15.84
N ASP A 251 5.83 2.11 16.98
CA ASP A 251 6.44 1.53 18.20
C ASP A 251 5.58 0.43 18.86
N ILE A 252 4.57 -0.12 18.18
CA ILE A 252 3.64 -1.08 18.80
C ILE A 252 4.08 -2.51 18.51
N ASP A 253 4.45 -3.23 19.56
CA ASP A 253 4.61 -4.67 19.50
C ASP A 253 3.23 -5.36 19.36
N LEU A 254 2.94 -5.84 18.15
CA LEU A 254 1.68 -6.52 17.81
C LEU A 254 1.41 -7.75 18.69
N GLU A 255 2.45 -8.42 19.20
CA GLU A 255 2.28 -9.60 20.07
C GLU A 255 1.70 -9.25 21.45
N LEU A 256 1.89 -8.00 21.90
CA LEU A 256 1.32 -7.52 23.17
C LEU A 256 -0.16 -7.17 23.07
N LEU A 257 -0.69 -7.06 21.85
CA LEU A 257 -2.08 -6.74 21.60
C LEU A 257 -2.96 -7.99 21.66
N PRO A 258 -4.23 -7.85 22.10
CA PRO A 258 -5.15 -8.97 22.06
C PRO A 258 -5.46 -9.31 20.60
N ALA A 259 -5.60 -10.61 20.28
CA ALA A 259 -5.82 -11.07 18.89
C ALA A 259 -7.04 -10.48 18.15
N ARG A 260 -7.97 -9.83 18.86
CA ARG A 260 -9.11 -9.09 18.26
C ARG A 260 -8.72 -7.75 17.66
N ASP A 261 -7.58 -7.21 18.08
CA ASP A 261 -7.02 -5.92 17.70
C ASP A 261 -6.02 -6.09 16.54
N ILE A 262 -5.81 -7.33 16.09
CA ILE A 262 -4.98 -7.71 14.95
C ILE A 262 -5.89 -7.97 13.75
N SER A 263 -5.57 -7.34 12.63
CA SER A 263 -6.21 -7.57 11.34
C SER A 263 -5.27 -8.28 10.38
N SER A 264 -5.83 -8.82 9.30
CA SER A 264 -5.08 -9.59 8.30
C SER A 264 -5.32 -9.02 6.91
N VAL A 265 -4.24 -8.69 6.22
CA VAL A 265 -4.24 -8.17 4.86
C VAL A 265 -3.83 -9.28 3.90
N PHE A 266 -4.59 -9.44 2.83
CA PHE A 266 -4.36 -10.45 1.81
C PHE A 266 -4.02 -9.79 0.49
N GLY A 267 -3.12 -10.40 -0.27
CA GLY A 267 -2.86 -9.95 -1.62
C GLY A 267 -2.00 -10.88 -2.44
N SER A 268 -1.68 -10.41 -3.63
CA SER A 268 -0.88 -11.09 -4.63
C SER A 268 0.19 -10.15 -5.14
N VAL A 269 1.41 -10.63 -5.27
CA VAL A 269 2.47 -9.98 -6.04
C VAL A 269 2.77 -10.87 -7.23
N HIS A 270 2.81 -10.26 -8.41
CA HIS A 270 3.18 -10.96 -9.64
C HIS A 270 3.96 -10.01 -10.57
N PRO A 271 5.02 -10.47 -11.26
CA PRO A 271 5.93 -9.59 -12.00
C PRO A 271 5.26 -8.79 -13.13
N TYR A 272 4.15 -9.30 -13.68
CA TYR A 272 3.41 -8.66 -14.76
C TYR A 272 2.14 -7.92 -14.29
N GLU A 273 1.67 -8.17 -13.07
CA GLU A 273 0.46 -7.54 -12.53
C GLU A 273 0.77 -6.51 -11.43
N GLY A 274 2.02 -6.49 -10.94
CA GLY A 274 2.41 -5.72 -9.77
C GLY A 274 1.82 -6.30 -8.49
N MET A 275 1.61 -5.43 -7.50
CA MET A 275 0.96 -5.77 -6.24
C MET A 275 -0.55 -5.55 -6.35
N ARG A 276 -1.33 -6.58 -6.06
CA ARG A 276 -2.78 -6.55 -5.92
C ARG A 276 -3.13 -6.74 -4.44
N PRO A 277 -3.72 -5.74 -3.77
CA PRO A 277 -4.16 -5.86 -2.37
C PRO A 277 -5.54 -6.56 -2.28
N PHE A 278 -5.73 -7.61 -3.07
CA PHE A 278 -6.93 -8.42 -3.09
C PHE A 278 -6.67 -9.79 -3.71
N LEU A 279 -7.53 -10.76 -3.40
CA LEU A 279 -7.52 -12.10 -4.01
C LEU A 279 -8.78 -12.33 -4.85
N ASP A 280 -8.63 -13.04 -5.97
CA ASP A 280 -9.78 -13.58 -6.71
C ASP A 280 -10.35 -14.86 -6.04
N GLU A 281 -11.52 -15.37 -6.49
CA GLU A 281 -12.16 -16.57 -5.93
C GLU A 281 -11.26 -17.81 -5.93
N GLU A 282 -10.53 -18.05 -7.02
CA GLU A 282 -9.64 -19.21 -7.11
C GLU A 282 -8.43 -19.05 -6.18
N GLU A 283 -7.80 -17.87 -6.19
CA GLU A 283 -6.66 -17.52 -5.34
C GLU A 283 -7.02 -17.63 -3.85
N ALA A 284 -8.19 -17.10 -3.46
CA ALA A 284 -8.70 -17.14 -2.11
C ALA A 284 -8.87 -18.58 -1.60
N LEU A 285 -9.32 -19.50 -2.45
CA LEU A 285 -9.47 -20.90 -2.07
C LEU A 285 -8.12 -21.60 -1.88
N ILE A 286 -7.15 -21.31 -2.75
CA ILE A 286 -5.79 -21.85 -2.66
C ILE A 286 -5.12 -21.37 -1.36
N VAL A 287 -5.15 -20.06 -1.10
CA VAL A 287 -4.58 -19.45 0.12
C VAL A 287 -5.26 -20.00 1.37
N TYR A 288 -6.59 -20.18 1.36
CA TYR A 288 -7.31 -20.82 2.46
C TYR A 288 -6.79 -22.22 2.77
N VAL A 289 -6.61 -23.06 1.73
CA VAL A 289 -6.12 -24.44 1.89
C VAL A 289 -4.68 -24.43 2.39
N ALA A 290 -3.83 -23.55 1.86
CA ALA A 290 -2.44 -23.42 2.27
C ALA A 290 -2.32 -22.99 3.75
N LEU A 291 -3.08 -21.97 4.19
CA LEU A 291 -3.14 -21.56 5.59
C LEU A 291 -3.64 -22.68 6.50
N LYS A 292 -4.69 -23.40 6.10
CA LYS A 292 -5.19 -24.56 6.87
C LYS A 292 -4.15 -25.68 6.97
N ALA A 293 -3.36 -25.92 5.91
CA ALA A 293 -2.28 -26.89 5.94
C ALA A 293 -1.18 -26.45 6.91
N LEU A 294 -0.76 -25.19 6.83
CA LEU A 294 0.23 -24.59 7.73
C LEU A 294 -0.21 -24.72 9.20
N ASN A 295 -1.43 -24.28 9.54
CA ASN A 295 -1.93 -24.34 10.92
C ASN A 295 -1.94 -25.78 11.44
N LYS A 296 -2.38 -26.74 10.62
CA LYS A 296 -2.37 -28.16 11.01
C LYS A 296 -0.95 -28.70 11.18
N PHE A 297 -0.03 -28.31 10.31
CA PHE A 297 1.36 -28.73 10.35
C PHE A 297 2.03 -28.23 11.64
N VAL A 298 1.94 -26.92 11.91
CA VAL A 298 2.50 -26.28 13.11
C VAL A 298 1.90 -26.91 14.37
N HIS A 299 0.57 -27.03 14.41
CA HIS A 299 -0.11 -27.65 15.55
C HIS A 299 0.33 -29.10 15.82
N HIS A 300 0.50 -29.91 14.77
CA HIS A 300 0.88 -31.32 14.92
C HIS A 300 2.36 -31.52 15.25
N HIS A 301 3.22 -30.64 14.75
CA HIS A 301 4.68 -30.78 14.82
C HIS A 301 5.36 -29.78 15.75
N LYS A 302 4.61 -29.01 16.54
CA LYS A 302 5.13 -27.97 17.45
C LYS A 302 6.40 -28.37 18.21
N ARG A 303 6.40 -29.54 18.86
CA ARG A 303 7.58 -30.05 19.61
C ARG A 303 8.80 -30.35 18.73
N GLN A 304 8.59 -30.76 17.49
CA GLN A 304 9.67 -31.01 16.54
C GLN A 304 10.18 -29.70 15.95
N LEU A 305 9.31 -28.71 15.76
CA LEU A 305 9.68 -27.38 15.29
C LEU A 305 10.44 -26.56 16.35
N GLU A 306 10.22 -26.85 17.64
CA GLU A 306 11.00 -26.27 18.75
C GLU A 306 12.43 -26.85 18.89
N ALA A 307 12.79 -27.88 18.10
CA ALA A 307 14.11 -28.49 18.18
C ALA A 307 15.19 -27.60 17.54
N GLU A 308 16.40 -27.57 18.13
CA GLU A 308 17.53 -26.79 17.61
C GLU A 308 17.96 -27.19 16.18
N LEU A 309 17.68 -28.43 15.77
CA LEU A 309 17.95 -28.94 14.44
C LEU A 309 16.68 -29.54 13.85
N LEU A 310 16.17 -28.90 12.79
CA LEU A 310 15.02 -29.37 12.04
C LEU A 310 15.45 -30.46 11.05
N GLU A 311 14.97 -31.68 11.26
CA GLU A 311 15.01 -32.72 10.24
C GLU A 311 13.87 -32.54 9.22
N LEU A 312 13.91 -33.25 8.11
CA LEU A 312 12.81 -33.24 7.15
C LEU A 312 11.55 -33.84 7.79
N ILE A 313 10.52 -33.01 7.95
CA ILE A 313 9.20 -33.42 8.45
C ILE A 313 8.23 -33.44 7.26
N CYS A 314 7.60 -34.58 7.02
CA CYS A 314 6.56 -34.73 6.00
C CYS A 314 5.27 -35.24 6.64
N GLN A 315 4.13 -34.63 6.30
CA GLN A 315 2.85 -35.02 6.87
C GLN A 315 1.70 -34.77 5.92
N ARG A 316 0.84 -35.77 5.76
CA ARG A 316 -0.33 -35.68 4.90
C ARG A 316 -1.58 -35.29 5.67
N PHE A 317 -2.22 -34.21 5.27
CA PHE A 317 -3.47 -33.72 5.83
C PHE A 317 -4.64 -33.88 4.86
N ARG A 318 -5.86 -33.96 5.43
CA ARG A 318 -7.10 -33.76 4.69
C ARG A 318 -7.73 -32.44 5.11
N ILE A 319 -8.01 -31.58 4.13
CA ILE A 319 -8.58 -30.24 4.33
C ILE A 319 -9.97 -30.22 3.71
N SER A 320 -10.97 -29.85 4.51
CA SER A 320 -12.34 -29.73 4.03
C SER A 320 -12.51 -28.45 3.23
N LEU A 321 -13.12 -28.56 2.05
CA LEU A 321 -13.39 -27.42 1.19
C LEU A 321 -14.76 -26.80 1.50
N PRO A 322 -14.88 -25.47 1.48
CA PRO A 322 -16.14 -24.77 1.52
C PRO A 322 -16.91 -24.96 0.19
N THR A 323 -17.72 -26.01 0.07
CA THR A 323 -18.59 -26.25 -1.09
C THR A 323 -20.07 -26.09 -0.72
N LYS A 324 -20.89 -25.55 -1.65
CA LYS A 324 -22.34 -25.27 -1.44
C LYS A 324 -23.23 -26.52 -1.42
N GLU A 325 -22.74 -27.67 -1.87
CA GLU A 325 -23.53 -28.90 -1.91
C GLU A 325 -23.22 -29.78 -0.69
N HIS A 326 -24.25 -30.48 -0.19
CA HIS A 326 -24.26 -31.31 1.03
C HIS A 326 -23.18 -32.42 1.15
N SER A 327 -22.20 -32.46 0.25
CA SER A 327 -20.97 -33.26 0.38
C SER A 327 -19.79 -32.34 0.74
N GLN A 328 -19.27 -32.44 1.96
CA GLN A 328 -17.97 -31.85 2.31
C GLN A 328 -16.88 -32.49 1.44
N LYS A 329 -16.48 -31.83 0.35
CA LYS A 329 -15.32 -32.25 -0.44
C LYS A 329 -14.06 -32.06 0.41
N LYS A 330 -13.17 -33.04 0.40
CA LYS A 330 -11.89 -32.97 1.12
C LYS A 330 -10.74 -33.06 0.12
N VAL A 331 -9.76 -32.19 0.27
CA VAL A 331 -8.52 -32.20 -0.49
C VAL A 331 -7.42 -32.80 0.38
N ALA A 332 -6.66 -33.73 -0.19
CA ALA A 332 -5.44 -34.20 0.42
C ALA A 332 -4.31 -33.23 0.09
N VAL A 333 -3.58 -32.83 1.13
CA VAL A 333 -2.41 -31.97 1.04
C VAL A 333 -1.27 -32.69 1.74
N GLU A 334 -0.07 -32.66 1.16
CA GLU A 334 1.16 -33.19 1.72
C GLU A 334 2.18 -32.07 1.94
#